data_AF-E4Z140-F1
#
_entry.id   AF-E4Z140-F1
#
_cell.length_a   1.000
_cell.length_b   1.000
_cell.length_c   1.000
_cell.angle_alpha   90.00
_cell.angle_beta   90.00
_cell.angle_gamma   90.00
#
_symmetry.space_group_name_H-M   'P 1'
#
loop_
_entity.id
_entity.type
_entity.pdbx_description
1 polymer ?
#
loop_
_entity_poly.entity_id
_entity_poly.type
_entity_poly.pdbx_seq_one_letter_code
_entity_poly.pdbx_strand_id
1 'polypeptide(L)'
;MNGLHRAYLLLYNVILAAGWASIGWAAVREYNQSGHVNHLFRATEKSLFIFQTAAVLEVLNAALGLVKSSVMITAFQVASRLFLIWGVLSPVPQTQNSLGYVLILCAWTVTEVIRYTFYALNQLNMTPYLLTYLRYTLFIILYPMGVTGELICIAKALPVVLS
;
A
#
# COMPACT_ATOMS: atom_id res chain seq x y z
N MET A 1 1.30 23.72 15.12
CA MET A 1 2.14 22.51 15.14
C MET A 1 3.57 22.95 15.23
N ASN A 2 4.30 22.50 16.26
CA ASN A 2 5.72 22.85 16.43
C ASN A 2 6.51 22.39 15.19
N GLY A 3 7.54 23.14 14.79
CA GLY A 3 8.34 22.82 13.59
C GLY A 3 8.88 21.38 13.57
N LEU A 4 9.21 20.85 14.75
CA LEU A 4 9.67 19.47 14.94
C LEU A 4 8.63 18.41 14.51
N HIS A 5 7.34 18.64 14.82
CA HIS A 5 6.26 17.73 14.44
C HIS A 5 6.04 17.71 12.93
N ARG A 6 6.13 18.88 12.28
CA ARG A 6 6.03 18.98 10.81
C ARG A 6 7.21 18.28 10.12
N ALA A 7 8.42 18.46 10.64
CA ALA A 7 9.62 17.81 10.11
C ALA A 7 9.54 16.28 10.24
N TYR A 8 9.11 15.78 11.40
CA TYR A 8 8.89 14.34 11.61
C TYR A 8 7.89 13.76 10.60
N LEU A 9 6.71 14.37 10.47
CA LEU A 9 5.68 13.91 9.53
C LEU A 9 6.14 14.01 8.07
N LEU A 10 6.90 15.04 7.72
CA LEU A 10 7.47 15.19 6.38
C LEU A 10 8.42 14.03 6.07
N LEU A 11 9.40 13.77 6.95
CA LEU A 11 10.36 12.68 6.78
C LEU A 11 9.67 11.33 6.70
N TYR A 12 8.71 11.09 7.60
CA TYR A 12 7.90 9.87 7.60
C TYR A 12 7.20 9.64 6.26
N ASN A 13 6.50 10.66 5.74
CA ASN A 13 5.77 10.55 4.48
C ASN A 13 6.73 10.39 3.28
N VAL A 14 7.86 11.09 3.27
CA VAL A 14 8.86 10.97 2.18
C VAL A 14 9.49 9.58 2.16
N ILE A 15 9.85 9.03 3.32
CA ILE A 15 10.42 7.67 3.42
C ILE A 15 9.41 6.63 2.93
N LEU A 16 8.13 6.74 3.32
CA LEU A 16 7.10 5.82 2.87
C LEU A 16 6.79 5.96 1.38
N ALA A 17 6.73 7.19 0.86
CA ALA A 17 6.55 7.41 -0.58
C ALA A 17 7.70 6.77 -1.39
N ALA A 18 8.95 6.97 -0.97
CA ALA A 18 10.12 6.37 -1.61
C ALA A 18 10.11 4.84 -1.49
N GLY A 19 9.71 4.31 -0.33
CA GLY A 19 9.56 2.88 -0.08
C GLY A 19 8.56 2.22 -1.03
N TRP A 20 7.34 2.75 -1.11
CA TRP A 20 6.32 2.24 -2.01
C TRP A 20 6.69 2.40 -3.49
N ALA A 21 7.37 3.50 -3.86
CA ALA A 21 7.90 3.68 -5.21
C ALA A 21 8.97 2.62 -5.55
N SER A 22 9.84 2.28 -4.59
CA SER A 22 10.86 1.24 -4.77
C SER A 22 10.24 -0.14 -4.99
N ILE A 23 9.13 -0.46 -4.29
CA ILE A 23 8.38 -1.70 -4.49
C ILE A 23 7.80 -1.74 -5.92
N GLY A 24 7.16 -0.66 -6.36
CA GLY A 24 6.62 -0.56 -7.72
C GLY A 24 7.70 -0.70 -8.79
N TRP A 25 8.85 -0.05 -8.59
CA TRP A 25 10.00 -0.18 -9.50
C TRP A 25 10.55 -1.61 -9.54
N ALA A 26 10.72 -2.25 -8.38
CA ALA A 26 11.16 -3.64 -8.29
C ALA A 26 10.19 -4.58 -9.02
N ALA A 27 8.88 -4.37 -8.84
CA ALA A 27 7.85 -5.14 -9.53
C ALA A 27 7.94 -5.00 -11.05
N VAL A 28 8.06 -3.78 -11.58
CA VAL A 28 8.19 -3.54 -13.02
C VAL A 28 9.49 -4.16 -13.58
N ARG A 29 10.60 -4.03 -12.85
CA ARG A 29 11.89 -4.61 -13.24
C ARG A 29 11.80 -6.13 -13.35
N GLU A 30 11.26 -6.79 -12.33
CA GLU A 30 11.13 -8.25 -12.31
C GLU A 30 10.18 -8.76 -13.39
N TYR A 31 9.07 -8.03 -13.63
CA TYR A 31 8.15 -8.37 -14.71
C TYR A 31 8.82 -8.29 -16.09
N ASN A 32 9.60 -7.23 -16.35
CA ASN A 32 10.31 -7.06 -17.61
C ASN A 32 11.44 -8.08 -17.82
N GLN A 33 12.07 -8.57 -16.73
CA GLN A 33 13.17 -9.54 -16.81
C GLN A 33 12.70 -10.99 -16.92
N SER A 34 11.69 -11.36 -16.13
CA SER A 34 11.25 -12.75 -16.02
C SER A 34 10.07 -13.09 -16.94
N GLY A 35 9.26 -12.08 -17.32
CA GLY A 35 8.01 -12.27 -18.08
C GLY A 35 6.92 -13.08 -17.36
N HIS A 36 7.22 -13.62 -16.18
CA HIS A 36 6.36 -14.53 -15.42
C HIS A 36 6.08 -13.97 -14.03
N VAL A 37 4.81 -14.04 -13.62
CA VAL A 37 4.31 -13.55 -12.33
C VAL A 37 4.92 -14.30 -11.14
N ASN A 38 5.44 -15.50 -11.35
CA ASN A 38 5.89 -16.40 -10.28
C ASN A 38 7.08 -15.87 -9.46
N HIS A 39 7.92 -15.01 -10.05
CA HIS A 39 9.07 -14.43 -9.37
C HIS A 39 8.76 -13.09 -8.71
N LEU A 40 7.62 -12.47 -9.06
CA LEU A 40 7.23 -11.15 -8.59
C LEU A 40 7.07 -11.15 -7.05
N PHE A 41 6.37 -12.16 -6.51
CA PHE A 41 6.10 -12.26 -5.08
C PHE A 41 7.38 -12.36 -4.25
N ARG A 42 8.33 -13.24 -4.61
CA ARG A 42 9.58 -13.41 -3.85
C ARG A 42 10.44 -12.15 -3.82
N ALA A 43 10.41 -11.35 -4.88
CA ALA A 43 11.18 -10.12 -4.95
C ALA A 43 10.56 -9.00 -4.11
N THR A 44 9.22 -8.95 -4.01
CA THR A 44 8.52 -7.84 -3.38
C THR A 44 7.94 -8.16 -2.00
N GLU A 45 7.86 -9.44 -1.59
CA GLU A 45 7.27 -9.88 -0.31
C GLU A 45 7.92 -9.17 0.88
N LYS A 46 9.25 -9.17 0.98
CA LYS A 46 9.94 -8.63 2.17
C LYS A 46 9.65 -7.15 2.33
N SER A 47 9.76 -6.41 1.23
CA SER A 47 9.44 -4.99 1.21
C SER A 47 7.97 -4.74 1.51
N LEU A 48 7.05 -5.48 0.89
CA LEU A 48 5.61 -5.33 1.09
C LEU A 48 5.22 -5.56 2.55
N PHE A 49 5.75 -6.61 3.19
CA PHE A 49 5.49 -6.90 4.60
C PHE A 49 6.02 -5.79 5.52
N ILE A 50 7.23 -5.30 5.27
CA ILE A 50 7.84 -4.22 6.06
C ILE A 50 7.01 -2.94 5.93
N PHE A 51 6.72 -2.49 4.71
CA PHE A 51 6.01 -1.23 4.47
C PHE A 51 4.54 -1.29 4.89
N GLN A 52 3.88 -2.44 4.73
CA GLN A 52 2.52 -2.61 5.22
C GLN A 52 2.46 -2.61 6.75
N THR A 53 3.44 -3.21 7.42
CA THR A 53 3.55 -3.17 8.89
C THR A 53 3.91 -1.76 9.36
N ALA A 54 4.73 -1.02 8.61
CA ALA A 54 5.03 0.38 8.90
C ALA A 54 3.77 1.27 8.85
N ALA A 55 2.73 0.91 8.10
CA ALA A 55 1.46 1.63 8.10
C ALA A 55 0.72 1.57 9.45
N VAL A 56 1.09 0.67 10.37
CA VAL A 56 0.58 0.69 11.76
C VAL A 56 1.02 1.96 12.49
N LEU A 57 2.21 2.51 12.16
CA LEU A 57 2.66 3.80 12.68
C LEU A 57 1.70 4.93 12.28
N GLU A 58 1.00 4.81 11.16
CA GLU A 58 -0.02 5.78 10.74
C GLU A 58 -1.22 5.78 11.70
N VAL A 59 -1.64 4.59 12.14
CA VAL A 59 -2.70 4.42 13.15
C VAL A 59 -2.26 5.03 14.48
N LEU A 60 -1.00 4.82 14.88
CA LEU A 60 -0.44 5.42 16.08
C LEU A 60 -0.36 6.94 15.98
N ASN A 61 0.10 7.48 14.85
CA ASN A 61 0.14 8.92 14.62
C ASN A 61 -1.28 9.54 14.68
N ALA A 62 -2.30 8.85 14.15
CA ALA A 62 -3.69 9.27 14.29
C ALA A 62 -4.17 9.18 15.75
N ALA A 63 -3.87 8.09 16.46
CA ALA A 63 -4.25 7.88 17.86
C ALA A 63 -3.64 8.91 18.82
N LEU A 64 -2.40 9.32 18.56
CA LEU A 64 -1.70 10.38 19.29
C LEU A 64 -2.20 11.80 18.93
N GLY A 65 -3.17 11.92 18.02
CA GLY A 65 -3.72 13.21 17.58
C GLY A 65 -2.76 14.03 16.71
N LEU A 66 -1.69 13.42 16.17
CA LEU A 66 -0.72 14.10 15.30
C LEU A 66 -1.31 14.40 13.92
N VAL A 67 -2.32 13.62 13.51
CA VAL A 67 -3.02 13.75 12.23
C VAL A 67 -4.52 13.85 12.49
N LYS A 68 -5.21 14.74 11.77
CA LYS A 68 -6.68 14.96 11.86
C LYS A 68 -7.52 13.80 11.28
N SER A 69 -6.97 12.61 11.13
CA SER A 69 -7.67 11.46 10.57
C SER A 69 -8.42 10.71 11.67
N SER A 70 -9.60 10.16 11.35
CA SER A 70 -10.31 9.27 12.27
C SER A 70 -9.48 8.01 12.51
N VAL A 71 -9.02 7.82 13.74
CA VAL A 71 -8.21 6.68 14.18
C VAL A 71 -8.86 5.35 13.79
N MET A 72 -10.18 5.25 14.02
CA MET A 72 -10.96 4.06 13.71
C MET A 72 -10.92 3.74 12.22
N ILE A 73 -11.15 4.73 11.35
CA ILE A 73 -11.16 4.51 9.90
C ILE A 73 -9.78 4.10 9.40
N THR A 74 -8.72 4.79 9.85
CA THR A 74 -7.34 4.46 9.48
C THR A 74 -6.95 3.07 9.98
N ALA A 75 -7.36 2.69 11.19
CA ALA A 75 -7.13 1.37 11.76
C ALA A 75 -7.78 0.26 10.93
N PHE A 76 -9.07 0.41 10.55
CA PHE A 76 -9.75 -0.58 9.71
C PHE A 76 -9.08 -0.74 8.34
N GLN A 77 -8.68 0.37 7.71
CA GLN A 77 -7.98 0.33 6.42
C GLN A 77 -6.65 -0.42 6.50
N VAL A 78 -5.84 -0.15 7.53
CA VAL A 78 -4.54 -0.81 7.73
C VAL A 78 -4.74 -2.28 8.12
N ALA A 79 -5.70 -2.58 8.99
CA ALA A 79 -6.02 -3.93 9.44
C ALA A 79 -6.47 -4.83 8.28
N SER A 80 -7.34 -4.32 7.38
CA SER A 80 -7.79 -5.06 6.19
C SER A 80 -6.61 -5.53 5.33
N ARG A 81 -5.66 -4.62 5.06
CA ARG A 81 -4.48 -4.94 4.24
C ARG A 81 -3.50 -5.85 4.96
N LEU A 82 -3.30 -5.66 6.26
CA LEU A 82 -2.47 -6.57 7.07
C LEU A 82 -3.06 -7.98 7.09
N PHE A 83 -4.38 -8.11 7.20
CA PHE A 83 -5.06 -9.40 7.10
C PHE A 83 -4.82 -10.05 5.74
N LEU A 84 -4.86 -9.29 4.64
CA LEU A 84 -4.59 -9.87 3.32
C LEU A 84 -3.14 -10.36 3.19
N ILE A 85 -2.17 -9.59 3.69
CA ILE A 85 -0.75 -9.99 3.62
C ILE A 85 -0.46 -11.19 4.54
N TRP A 86 -0.79 -11.08 5.82
CA TRP A 86 -0.41 -12.06 6.83
C TRP A 86 -1.38 -13.24 6.91
N GLY A 87 -2.67 -13.02 6.66
CA GLY A 87 -3.72 -14.02 6.78
C GLY A 87 -4.05 -14.76 5.48
N VAL A 88 -3.77 -14.18 4.30
CA VAL A 88 -4.09 -14.79 3.00
C VAL A 88 -2.82 -15.11 2.21
N LEU A 89 -1.99 -14.10 1.92
CA LEU A 89 -0.81 -14.26 1.07
C LEU A 89 0.32 -15.07 1.71
N SER A 90 0.56 -14.88 3.00
CA SER A 90 1.60 -15.61 3.74
C SER A 90 1.31 -17.12 3.85
N PRO A 91 0.10 -17.56 4.29
CA PRO A 91 -0.16 -18.98 4.47
C PRO A 91 -0.51 -19.73 3.17
N VAL A 92 -0.94 -19.04 2.10
CA VAL A 92 -1.41 -19.70 0.86
C VAL A 92 -0.55 -19.34 -0.35
N PRO A 93 0.47 -20.17 -0.68
CA PRO A 93 1.33 -19.94 -1.85
C PRO A 93 0.59 -19.86 -3.20
N GLN A 94 -0.57 -20.52 -3.35
CA GLN A 94 -1.35 -20.43 -4.60
C GLN A 94 -1.85 -19.01 -4.91
N THR A 95 -2.00 -18.16 -3.90
CA THR A 95 -2.44 -16.77 -4.08
C THR A 95 -1.32 -15.87 -4.58
N GLN A 96 -0.06 -16.22 -4.27
CA GLN A 96 1.15 -15.45 -4.58
C GLN A 96 1.41 -15.36 -6.10
N ASN A 97 1.08 -16.43 -6.82
CA ASN A 97 1.25 -16.53 -8.28
C ASN A 97 -0.02 -16.17 -9.06
N SER A 98 -0.95 -15.45 -8.43
CA SER A 98 -2.24 -15.12 -9.05
C SER A 98 -2.23 -13.72 -9.65
N LEU A 99 -3.11 -13.50 -10.65
CA LEU A 99 -3.41 -12.16 -11.14
C LEU A 99 -3.91 -11.23 -10.02
N GLY A 100 -4.57 -11.78 -8.99
CA GLY A 100 -5.00 -11.02 -7.82
C GLY A 100 -3.83 -10.33 -7.13
N TYR A 101 -2.70 -11.03 -6.96
CA TYR A 101 -1.49 -10.47 -6.36
C TYR A 101 -0.91 -9.30 -7.18
N VAL A 102 -0.89 -9.42 -8.51
CA VAL A 102 -0.41 -8.34 -9.39
C VAL A 102 -1.31 -7.11 -9.30
N LEU A 103 -2.63 -7.32 -9.31
CA LEU A 103 -3.61 -6.24 -9.23
C LEU A 103 -3.50 -5.47 -7.90
N ILE A 104 -3.42 -6.18 -6.76
CA ILE A 104 -3.24 -5.51 -5.46
C ILE A 104 -1.90 -4.80 -5.38
N LEU A 105 -0.82 -5.40 -5.89
CA LEU A 105 0.52 -4.80 -5.81
C LEU A 105 0.57 -3.50 -6.61
N CYS A 106 0.05 -3.49 -7.84
CA CYS A 106 -0.05 -2.29 -8.66
C CYS A 106 -0.99 -1.25 -8.02
N ALA A 107 -2.18 -1.67 -7.59
CA ALA A 107 -3.15 -0.76 -6.99
C ALA A 107 -2.62 -0.09 -5.71
N TRP A 108 -2.01 -0.88 -4.83
CA TRP A 108 -1.46 -0.39 -3.56
C TRP A 108 -0.24 0.48 -3.79
N THR A 109 0.75 0.06 -4.58
CA THR A 109 1.95 0.87 -4.82
C THR A 109 1.61 2.25 -5.38
N VAL A 110 0.73 2.33 -6.39
CA VAL A 110 0.33 3.61 -6.98
C VAL A 110 -0.45 4.47 -5.98
N THR A 111 -1.43 3.88 -5.29
CA THR A 111 -2.25 4.61 -4.30
C THR A 111 -1.40 5.16 -3.17
N GLU A 112 -0.47 4.36 -2.64
CA GLU A 112 0.36 4.73 -1.51
C GLU A 112 1.40 5.80 -1.86
N VAL A 113 2.04 5.70 -3.03
CA VAL A 113 2.98 6.74 -3.50
C VAL A 113 2.28 8.09 -3.60
N ILE A 114 1.09 8.13 -4.24
CA ILE A 114 0.34 9.39 -4.39
C ILE A 114 -0.10 9.92 -3.02
N ARG A 115 -0.60 9.04 -2.14
CA ARG A 115 -1.08 9.40 -0.81
C ARG A 115 0.01 10.02 0.05
N TYR A 116 1.15 9.35 0.17
CA TYR A 116 2.26 9.84 0.99
C TYR A 116 2.93 11.07 0.37
N THR A 117 3.03 11.15 -0.95
CA THR A 117 3.52 12.36 -1.64
C THR A 117 2.59 13.56 -1.36
N PHE A 118 1.28 13.35 -1.40
CA PHE A 118 0.30 14.38 -1.06
C PHE A 118 0.44 14.82 0.40
N TYR A 119 0.58 13.87 1.33
CA TYR A 119 0.77 14.20 2.75
C TYR A 119 2.07 14.96 2.99
N ALA A 120 3.18 14.60 2.34
CA ALA A 120 4.45 15.30 2.43
C ALA A 120 4.33 16.76 1.94
N LEU A 121 3.77 16.97 0.75
CA LEU A 121 3.58 18.30 0.16
C LEU A 121 2.58 19.16 0.93
N ASN A 122 1.57 18.53 1.53
CA ASN A 122 0.62 19.22 2.41
C ASN A 122 1.29 19.74 3.69
N GLN A 123 2.32 19.07 4.23
CA GLN A 123 3.11 19.60 5.36
C GLN A 123 3.90 20.86 4.97
N LEU A 124 4.28 20.98 3.70
CA LEU A 124 4.98 22.14 3.15
C LEU A 124 4.02 23.26 2.69
N ASN A 125 2.70 23.06 2.78
CA ASN A 125 1.68 23.93 2.18
C ASN A 125 1.87 24.15 0.66
N MET A 126 2.50 23.19 -0.02
CA MET A 126 2.81 23.24 -1.45
C MET A 126 2.11 22.08 -2.17
N THR A 127 0.77 22.00 -2.09
CA THR A 127 0.02 20.94 -2.77
C THR A 127 -0.29 21.32 -4.21
N PRO A 128 0.40 20.76 -5.22
CA PRO A 128 0.11 21.07 -6.61
C PRO A 128 -1.26 20.52 -7.00
N TYR A 129 -2.00 21.29 -7.81
CA TYR A 129 -3.33 20.90 -8.30
C TYR A 129 -3.31 19.55 -9.02
N LEU A 130 -2.25 19.28 -9.79
CA LEU A 130 -2.08 18.02 -10.51
C LEU A 130 -2.12 16.79 -9.59
N LEU A 131 -1.51 16.86 -8.41
CA LEU A 131 -1.47 15.72 -7.49
C LEU A 131 -2.83 15.47 -6.84
N THR A 132 -3.55 16.54 -6.53
CA THR A 132 -4.95 16.46 -6.07
C THR A 132 -5.84 15.85 -7.14
N TYR A 133 -5.66 16.25 -8.40
CA TYR A 133 -6.39 15.68 -9.54
C TYR A 133 -6.08 14.19 -9.71
N LEU A 134 -4.79 13.81 -9.74
CA LEU A 134 -4.37 12.41 -9.85
C LEU A 134 -4.93 11.55 -8.73
N ARG A 135 -4.95 12.06 -7.49
CA ARG A 135 -5.53 11.36 -6.34
C ARG A 135 -6.99 11.00 -6.58
N TYR A 136 -7.82 11.93 -7.04
CA TYR A 136 -9.24 11.66 -7.23
C TYR A 136 -9.51 10.83 -8.49
N THR A 137 -8.84 11.13 -9.60
CA THR A 137 -9.06 10.43 -10.88
C THR A 137 -8.56 8.99 -10.83
N LEU A 138 -7.36 8.75 -10.28
CA LEU A 138 -6.82 7.40 -10.20
C LEU A 138 -7.55 6.56 -9.16
N PHE A 139 -8.07 7.15 -8.09
CA PHE A 139 -8.84 6.42 -7.09
C PHE A 139 -10.06 5.70 -7.70
N ILE A 140 -10.71 6.30 -8.71
CA ILE A 140 -11.85 5.70 -9.41
C ILE A 140 -11.48 4.36 -10.06
N ILE A 141 -10.26 4.23 -10.58
CA ILE A 141 -9.79 3.02 -11.27
C ILE A 141 -9.08 2.06 -10.31
N LEU A 142 -8.24 2.60 -9.43
CA LEU A 142 -7.42 1.80 -8.51
C LEU A 142 -8.25 1.14 -7.43
N TYR A 143 -9.36 1.75 -7.01
CA TYR A 143 -10.25 1.17 -6.00
C TYR A 143 -10.89 -0.15 -6.46
N PRO A 144 -11.61 -0.22 -7.61
CA PRO A 144 -12.15 -1.48 -8.10
C PRO A 144 -11.05 -2.48 -8.46
N MET A 145 -9.89 -2.01 -8.95
CA MET A 145 -8.73 -2.87 -9.23
C MET A 145 -8.22 -3.55 -7.96
N GLY A 146 -8.03 -2.80 -6.87
CA GLY A 146 -7.58 -3.32 -5.59
C GLY A 146 -8.58 -4.32 -5.01
N VAL A 147 -9.86 -3.95 -4.94
CA VAL A 147 -10.92 -4.83 -4.41
C VAL A 147 -11.02 -6.12 -5.23
N THR A 148 -10.96 -6.03 -6.56
CA THR A 148 -10.98 -7.22 -7.42
C THR A 148 -9.77 -8.12 -7.15
N GLY A 149 -8.59 -7.53 -6.97
CA GLY A 149 -7.38 -8.27 -6.62
C GLY A 149 -7.50 -8.99 -5.27
N GLU A 150 -8.02 -8.31 -4.24
CA GLU A 150 -8.26 -8.89 -2.92
C GLU A 150 -9.25 -10.06 -2.98
N LEU A 151 -10.37 -9.90 -3.69
CA LEU A 151 -11.37 -10.95 -3.86
C LEU A 151 -10.82 -12.18 -4.59
N ILE A 152 -9.99 -11.99 -5.63
CA ILE A 152 -9.35 -13.10 -6.34
C ILE A 152 -8.39 -13.86 -5.42
N CYS A 153 -7.60 -13.14 -4.61
CA CYS A 153 -6.70 -13.77 -3.63
C CYS A 153 -7.48 -14.58 -2.59
N ILE A 154 -8.55 -14.02 -2.03
CA ILE A 154 -9.40 -14.70 -1.05
C ILE A 154 -10.09 -15.92 -1.68
N ALA A 155 -10.65 -15.79 -2.87
CA ALA A 155 -11.32 -16.88 -3.58
C ALA A 155 -10.36 -18.06 -3.86
N LYS A 156 -9.09 -17.76 -4.16
CA LYS A 156 -8.05 -18.79 -4.33
C LYS A 156 -7.57 -19.39 -3.01
N ALA A 157 -7.63 -18.66 -1.90
CA ALA A 157 -7.27 -19.17 -0.58
C ALA A 157 -8.35 -20.05 0.04
N LEU A 158 -9.63 -19.74 -0.20
CA LEU A 158 -10.77 -20.45 0.38
C LEU A 158 -10.73 -21.98 0.22
N PRO A 159 -10.45 -22.57 -0.96
CA PRO A 159 -10.40 -24.03 -1.10
C PRO A 159 -9.24 -24.69 -0.33
N VAL A 160 -8.20 -23.94 0.01
CA VAL A 160 -7.02 -24.45 0.75
C VAL A 160 -7.26 -24.39 2.26
N VAL A 161 -8.06 -23.44 2.73
CA VAL A 161 -8.42 -23.30 4.15
C VAL A 161 -9.55 -24.26 4.54
N LEU A 162 -10.43 -24.60 3.60
CA LEU A 162 -11.56 -25.52 3.80
C LEU A 162 -11.21 -27.00 3.54
N SER A 163 -9.99 -27.31 3.12
CA SER A 163 -9.48 -28.67 2.89
C SER A 163 -8.71 -29.20 4.09
#